data_AF-A0A955Q5Y9-F1
#
_entry.id   AF-A0A955Q5Y9-F1
#
_cell.length_a   1.000
_cell.length_b   1.000
_cell.length_c   1.000
_cell.angle_alpha   90.00
_cell.angle_beta   90.00
_cell.angle_gamma   90.00
#
_symmetry.space_group_name_H-M   'P 1'
#
loop_
_entity.id
_entity.type
_entity.pdbx_description
1 polymer ?
#
loop_
_entity_poly.entity_id
_entity_poly.type
_entity_poly.pdbx_seq_one_letter_code
_entity_poly.pdbx_strand_id
1 'polypeptide(L)'
;YGPTGILGIIFPSNIFSPIGFRSTLQPISTVRLMVSYRAFWLADGRGPFVGSGLQDPTGRAGTFLGNMLDSSITWAPQAGYFRHTTFEVGYTRFFKGSYFDRVPQSPGTADVNYVYTMATLTF
;
A
#
# COMPACT_ATOMS: atom_id res chain seq x y z
N TYR A 1 -8.27 -10.89 1.14
CA TYR A 1 -7.70 -9.71 1.82
C TYR A 1 -6.19 -9.76 1.68
N GLY A 2 -5.58 -8.69 1.17
CA GLY A 2 -4.13 -8.61 1.04
C GLY A 2 -3.48 -8.16 2.35
N PRO A 3 -2.23 -8.58 2.63
CA PRO A 3 -1.41 -8.17 3.78
C PRO A 3 -1.47 -6.66 4.11
N THR A 4 -1.64 -5.81 3.09
CA THR A 4 -1.69 -4.34 3.21
C THR A 4 -3.08 -3.73 3.34
N GLY A 5 -4.12 -4.54 3.58
CA GLY A 5 -5.46 -4.05 3.95
C GLY A 5 -5.49 -3.20 5.24
N ILE A 6 -4.38 -3.17 5.99
CA ILE A 6 -4.18 -2.36 7.20
C ILE A 6 -3.91 -0.87 6.86
N LEU A 7 -3.35 -0.56 5.68
CA LEU A 7 -3.16 0.82 5.22
C LEU A 7 -4.35 1.28 4.39
N GLY A 8 -5.41 1.72 5.06
CA GLY A 8 -6.58 2.38 4.45
C GLY A 8 -6.30 3.80 3.96
N ILE A 9 -5.14 4.05 3.31
CA ILE A 9 -4.75 5.39 2.85
C ILE A 9 -5.48 5.78 1.55
N ILE A 10 -5.91 4.81 0.75
CA ILE A 10 -6.50 5.06 -0.58
C ILE A 10 -7.92 4.52 -0.62
N PHE A 11 -8.88 5.43 -0.70
CA PHE A 11 -10.29 5.11 -0.89
C PHE A 11 -10.61 5.01 -2.39
N PRO A 12 -11.42 4.05 -2.85
CA PRO A 12 -11.77 3.88 -4.27
C PRO A 12 -12.79 4.92 -4.74
N SER A 13 -12.52 6.21 -4.47
CA SER A 13 -13.34 7.34 -4.88
C SER A 13 -12.42 8.39 -5.49
N ASN A 14 -12.68 8.75 -6.74
CA ASN A 14 -11.82 9.61 -7.55
C ASN A 14 -10.38 9.06 -7.73
N ILE A 15 -10.20 7.74 -7.76
CA ILE A 15 -8.89 7.09 -7.94
C ILE A 15 -8.87 6.28 -9.23
N PHE A 16 -7.78 6.46 -9.98
CA PHE A 16 -7.43 5.72 -11.18
C PHE A 16 -6.07 5.05 -10.97
N SER A 17 -5.97 3.73 -11.16
CA SER A 17 -4.73 2.97 -10.96
C SER A 17 -4.52 1.94 -12.09
N PRO A 18 -4.19 2.40 -13.32
CA PRO A 18 -4.02 1.53 -14.48
C PRO A 18 -2.80 0.60 -14.37
N ILE A 19 -1.83 0.94 -13.51
CA ILE A 19 -0.58 0.19 -13.37
C ILE A 19 -0.52 -0.46 -11.99
N GLY A 20 -0.50 -1.78 -11.98
CA GLY A 20 -0.31 -2.59 -10.79
C GLY A 20 0.32 -3.92 -11.13
N PHE A 21 1.37 -4.29 -10.41
CA PHE A 21 2.01 -5.59 -10.49
C PHE A 21 1.98 -6.24 -9.11
N ARG A 22 1.73 -7.55 -9.07
CA ARG A 22 1.85 -8.34 -7.85
C ARG A 22 2.51 -9.65 -8.19
N SER A 23 3.62 -9.92 -7.53
CA SER A 23 4.30 -11.20 -7.56
C SER A 23 4.11 -11.89 -6.22
N THR A 24 3.95 -13.21 -6.26
CA THR A 24 3.93 -14.05 -5.07
C THR A 24 4.83 -15.23 -5.35
N LEU A 25 5.80 -15.44 -4.45
CA LEU A 25 6.80 -16.48 -4.55
C LEU A 25 6.67 -17.37 -3.32
N GLN A 26 6.80 -18.67 -3.54
CA GLN A 26 6.79 -19.67 -2.47
C GLN A 26 8.06 -20.50 -2.62
N PRO A 27 9.20 -19.99 -2.12
CA PRO A 27 10.48 -20.68 -2.26
C PRO A 27 10.48 -22.06 -1.59
N ILE A 28 9.73 -22.20 -0.49
CA ILE A 28 9.49 -23.45 0.24
C ILE A 28 8.04 -23.49 0.76
N SER A 29 7.55 -24.66 1.16
CA SER A 29 6.15 -24.84 1.60
C SER A 29 5.75 -24.01 2.83
N THR A 30 6.73 -23.61 3.65
CA THR A 30 6.53 -22.86 4.89
C THR A 30 6.72 -21.35 4.73
N VAL A 31 7.22 -20.87 3.58
CA VAL A 31 7.52 -19.44 3.37
C VAL A 31 6.81 -18.94 2.12
N ARG A 32 6.10 -17.83 2.25
CA ARG A 32 5.49 -17.09 1.16
C ARG A 32 6.02 -15.67 1.17
N LEU A 33 6.54 -15.25 0.03
CA LEU A 33 6.94 -13.87 -0.22
C LEU A 33 5.91 -13.25 -1.15
N MET A 34 5.48 -12.04 -0.86
CA MET A 34 4.61 -11.26 -1.72
C MET A 34 5.25 -9.90 -1.93
N VAL A 35 5.26 -9.44 -3.17
CA VAL A 35 5.62 -8.06 -3.49
C VAL A 35 4.57 -7.53 -4.45
N SER A 36 4.02 -6.37 -4.15
CA SER A 36 3.15 -5.63 -5.06
C SER A 36 3.62 -4.21 -5.24
N TYR A 37 3.52 -3.74 -6.47
CA TYR A 37 3.76 -2.36 -6.83
C TYR A 37 2.51 -1.83 -7.50
N ARG A 38 2.02 -0.67 -7.09
CA ARG A 38 0.85 -0.03 -7.69
C ARG A 38 1.04 1.46 -7.76
N ALA A 39 0.75 2.04 -8.92
CA ALA A 39 0.75 3.47 -9.10
C ALA A 39 -0.68 4.02 -9.07
N PHE A 40 -0.82 5.22 -8.51
CA PHE A 40 -2.11 5.85 -8.26
C PHE A 40 -2.18 7.24 -8.87
N TRP A 41 -3.33 7.53 -9.48
CA TRP A 41 -3.71 8.82 -10.01
C TRP A 41 -5.10 9.19 -9.50
N LEU A 42 -5.41 10.47 -9.48
CA LEU A 42 -6.77 10.96 -9.39
C LEU A 42 -7.47 10.73 -10.74
N ALA A 43 -8.73 10.30 -10.68
CA ALA A 43 -9.55 10.19 -11.89
C ALA A 43 -9.89 11.57 -12.46
N ASP A 44 -10.15 12.54 -11.58
CA ASP A 44 -10.31 13.96 -11.87
C ASP A 44 -9.38 14.78 -10.98
N GLY A 45 -8.46 15.53 -11.61
CA GLY A 45 -7.50 16.40 -10.93
C GLY A 45 -8.11 17.63 -10.27
N ARG A 46 -9.37 17.97 -10.56
CA ARG A 46 -10.14 19.01 -9.86
C ARG A 46 -10.92 18.47 -8.66
N GLY A 47 -11.12 17.15 -8.64
CA GLY A 47 -11.85 16.46 -7.60
C GLY A 47 -11.03 16.34 -6.31
N PRO A 48 -11.70 16.14 -5.16
CA PRO A 48 -11.00 15.91 -3.90
C PRO A 48 -10.28 14.56 -3.89
N PHE A 49 -9.14 14.51 -3.21
CA PHE A 49 -8.52 13.26 -2.77
C PHE A 49 -9.24 12.80 -1.49
N VAL A 50 -10.22 11.91 -1.68
CA VAL A 50 -11.11 11.45 -0.61
C VAL A 50 -10.32 10.76 0.51
N GLY A 51 -10.58 11.16 1.75
CA GLY A 51 -9.91 10.63 2.95
C GLY A 51 -8.72 11.46 3.44
N SER A 52 -8.14 12.34 2.60
CA SER A 52 -7.03 13.22 3.03
C SER A 52 -7.45 14.67 3.26
N GLY A 53 -8.63 15.07 2.79
CA GLY A 53 -9.10 16.46 2.82
C GLY A 53 -8.40 17.39 1.81
N LEU A 54 -7.58 16.84 0.90
CA LEU A 54 -6.84 17.62 -0.09
C LEU A 54 -7.66 17.76 -1.36
N GLN A 55 -7.74 18.98 -1.90
CA GLN A 55 -8.40 19.26 -3.18
C GLN A 55 -7.71 20.44 -3.86
N ASP A 56 -7.46 20.32 -5.16
CA ASP A 56 -7.08 21.46 -6.01
C ASP A 56 -8.19 21.75 -7.04
N PRO A 57 -9.09 22.70 -6.80
CA PRO A 57 -10.15 23.06 -7.74
C PRO A 57 -9.64 23.56 -9.10
N THR A 58 -8.38 24.01 -9.19
CA THR A 58 -7.79 24.51 -10.42
C THR A 58 -7.27 23.40 -11.34
N GLY A 59 -7.01 22.20 -10.79
CA GLY A 59 -6.42 21.06 -11.50
C GLY A 59 -4.97 21.26 -11.92
N ARG A 60 -4.28 22.29 -11.41
CA ARG A 60 -2.88 22.61 -11.73
C ARG A 60 -1.89 21.69 -11.03
N ALA A 61 -2.31 21.06 -9.92
CA ALA A 61 -1.53 20.06 -9.21
C ALA A 61 -1.34 18.76 -10.01
N GLY A 62 -2.16 18.54 -11.05
CA GLY A 62 -2.16 17.32 -11.84
C GLY A 62 -2.92 16.18 -11.15
N THR A 63 -2.72 14.96 -11.62
CA THR A 63 -3.45 13.79 -11.11
C THR A 63 -2.56 12.74 -10.47
N PHE A 64 -1.23 12.79 -10.62
CA PHE A 64 -0.37 11.73 -10.14
C PHE A 64 -0.17 11.78 -8.62
N LEU A 65 -0.76 10.82 -7.90
CA LEU A 65 -0.68 10.70 -6.45
C LEU A 65 0.63 10.03 -6.03
N GLY A 66 1.14 9.07 -6.81
CA GLY A 66 2.40 8.43 -6.51
C GLY A 66 2.37 6.91 -6.66
N ASN A 67 3.39 6.27 -6.10
CA ASN A 67 3.60 4.84 -6.22
C ASN A 67 3.60 4.18 -4.84
N MET A 68 2.95 3.05 -4.71
CA MET A 68 2.96 2.21 -3.53
C MET A 68 3.74 0.94 -3.83
N LEU A 69 4.74 0.68 -3.00
CA LEU A 69 5.46 -0.58 -2.97
C LEU A 69 5.09 -1.30 -1.67
N ASP A 70 4.49 -2.46 -1.80
CA ASP A 70 4.12 -3.34 -0.71
C ASP A 70 4.96 -4.61 -0.81
N SER A 71 5.47 -5.06 0.31
CA SER A 71 6.19 -6.32 0.43
C SER A 71 5.76 -7.02 1.70
N SER A 72 5.55 -8.33 1.65
CA SER A 72 5.27 -9.12 2.83
C SER A 72 5.96 -10.48 2.77
N ILE A 73 6.32 -10.97 3.95
CA ILE A 73 6.94 -12.25 4.18
C ILE A 73 6.07 -12.97 5.19
N THR A 74 5.49 -14.09 4.78
CA THR A 74 4.70 -14.97 5.64
C THR A 74 5.48 -16.25 5.87
N TRP A 75 5.67 -16.61 7.13
CA TRP A 75 6.27 -17.86 7.57
C TRP A 75 5.26 -18.67 8.38
N ALA A 76 4.90 -19.84 7.85
CA ALA A 76 3.98 -20.79 8.45
C ALA A 76 4.71 -22.14 8.62
N PRO A 77 5.31 -22.42 9.78
CA PRO A 77 5.93 -23.69 10.07
C PRO A 77 4.87 -24.80 9.97
N GLN A 78 5.21 -25.90 9.30
CA GLN A 78 4.31 -27.05 9.16
C GLN A 78 4.65 -28.19 10.15
N ALA A 79 5.76 -28.06 10.88
CA ALA A 79 6.25 -29.06 11.84
C ALA A 79 6.76 -28.40 13.13
N GLY A 80 6.74 -29.15 14.23
CA GLY A 80 7.21 -28.69 15.55
C GLY A 80 6.13 -27.97 16.39
N TYR A 81 6.58 -27.30 17.46
CA TYR A 81 5.72 -26.59 18.42
C TYR A 81 4.92 -25.44 17.78
N PHE A 82 5.44 -24.84 16.70
CA PHE A 82 4.84 -23.69 16.01
C PHE A 82 3.98 -24.08 14.80
N ARG A 83 3.58 -25.35 14.66
CA ARG A 83 2.82 -25.83 13.48
C ARG A 83 1.48 -25.13 13.24
N HIS A 84 0.92 -24.51 14.28
CA HIS A 84 -0.33 -23.75 14.20
C HIS A 84 -0.12 -22.23 14.30
N THR A 85 1.13 -21.78 14.16
CA THR A 85 1.47 -20.36 14.23
C THR A 85 1.87 -19.87 12.85
N THR A 86 1.27 -18.79 12.37
CA THR A 86 1.70 -18.10 11.16
C THR A 86 2.25 -16.75 11.53
N PHE A 87 3.50 -16.48 11.16
CA PHE A 87 4.13 -15.19 11.30
C PHE A 87 4.08 -14.46 9.97
N GLU A 88 3.76 -13.17 10.01
CA GLU A 88 3.76 -12.31 8.84
C GLU A 88 4.45 -11.00 9.19
N VAL A 89 5.34 -10.57 8.33
CA VAL A 89 5.96 -9.24 8.40
C VAL A 89 5.67 -8.56 7.08
N GLY A 90 5.15 -7.34 7.13
CA GLY A 90 4.89 -6.55 5.95
C GLY A 90 5.52 -5.16 6.05
N TYR A 91 5.90 -4.65 4.89
CA TYR A 91 6.46 -3.33 4.71
C TYR A 91 5.80 -2.67 3.50
N THR A 92 5.33 -1.45 3.69
CA THR A 92 4.74 -0.61 2.66
C THR A 92 5.46 0.72 2.62
N ARG A 93 5.81 1.14 1.41
CA ARG A 93 6.29 2.48 1.13
C ARG A 93 5.42 3.15 0.09
N PHE A 94 4.91 4.33 0.41
CA PHE A 94 4.22 5.19 -0.52
C PHE A 94 5.12 6.36 -0.91
N PHE A 95 5.58 6.31 -2.16
CA PHE A 95 6.32 7.36 -2.82
C PHE A 95 5.33 8.43 -3.28
N LYS A 96 5.41 9.62 -2.70
CA LYS A 96 4.51 10.71 -3.07
C LYS A 96 4.83 11.21 -4.48
N GLY A 97 3.78 11.39 -5.27
CA GLY A 97 3.84 11.94 -6.62
C GLY A 97 3.66 13.46 -6.63
N SER A 98 3.74 14.02 -7.84
CA SER A 98 3.74 15.47 -8.08
C SER A 98 2.49 16.20 -7.59
N TYR A 99 1.37 15.50 -7.38
CA TYR A 99 0.16 16.09 -6.82
C TYR A 99 0.42 16.67 -5.43
N PHE A 100 1.14 15.94 -4.57
CA PHE A 100 1.45 16.36 -3.20
C PHE A 100 2.45 17.51 -3.12
N ASP A 101 3.22 17.76 -4.19
CA ASP A 101 4.15 18.90 -4.25
C ASP A 101 3.43 20.22 -4.59
N ARG A 102 2.26 20.12 -5.25
CA ARG A 102 1.57 21.27 -5.87
C ARG A 102 0.23 21.59 -5.23
N VAL A 103 -0.40 20.62 -4.55
CA VAL A 103 -1.70 20.83 -3.91
C VAL A 103 -1.56 21.79 -2.71
N PRO A 104 -2.44 22.80 -2.60
CA PRO A 104 -2.49 23.66 -1.42
C PRO A 104 -2.76 22.82 -0.16
N GLN A 105 -2.11 23.16 0.95
CA GLN A 105 -2.22 22.44 2.25
C GLN A 105 -1.67 21.00 2.27
N SER A 106 -0.76 20.66 1.36
CA SER A 106 -0.05 19.38 1.43
C SER A 106 0.67 19.22 2.80
N PRO A 107 0.49 18.10 3.51
CA PRO A 107 1.16 17.82 4.79
C PRO A 107 2.66 17.52 4.63
N GLY A 108 3.25 17.80 3.47
CA GLY A 108 4.66 17.63 3.15
C GLY A 108 4.90 16.56 2.08
N THR A 109 6.06 16.65 1.43
CA THR A 109 6.48 15.79 0.30
C THR A 109 7.18 14.50 0.74
N ALA A 110 7.39 14.32 2.05
CA ALA A 110 8.06 13.14 2.60
C ALA A 110 7.25 11.85 2.32
N ASP A 111 7.95 10.83 1.84
CA ASP A 111 7.40 9.49 1.59
C ASP A 111 6.83 8.88 2.88
N VAL A 112 5.75 8.13 2.75
CA VAL A 112 5.16 7.39 3.88
C VAL A 112 5.79 6.00 3.92
N ASN A 113 6.33 5.63 5.08
CA ASN A 113 6.86 4.30 5.35
C ASN A 113 6.05 3.66 6.46
N TYR A 114 5.65 2.41 6.28
CA TYR A 114 4.88 1.65 7.23
C TYR A 114 5.40 0.23 7.31
N VAL A 115 5.61 -0.26 8.52
CA VAL A 115 6.01 -1.64 8.81
C VAL A 115 4.99 -2.21 9.78
N TYR A 116 4.61 -3.47 9.57
CA TYR A 116 3.83 -4.20 10.55
C TYR A 116 4.34 -5.65 10.67
N THR A 117 4.01 -6.24 11.82
CA THR A 117 4.25 -7.65 12.10
C THR A 117 2.98 -8.22 12.70
N MET A 118 2.61 -9.42 12.28
CA MET A 118 1.44 -10.14 12.73
C MET A 118 1.82 -11.58 13.06
N ALA A 119 1.25 -12.11 14.14
CA ALA A 119 1.34 -13.53 14.47
C ALA A 119 -0.07 -14.06 14.68
N THR A 120 -0.43 -15.09 13.93
CA THR A 120 -1.73 -15.75 14.02
C THR A 120 -1.54 -17.12 14.62
N LEU A 121 -2.24 -17.41 15.72
CA LEU A 121 -2.31 -18.75 16.30
C LEU A 121 -3.65 -19.37 15.96
N THR A 122 -3.61 -20.60 15.48
CA THR A 122 -4.79 -21.44 15.23
C THR A 122 -4.80 -22.57 16.26
N PHE A 123 -5.98 -22.95 16.75
CA PHE A 123 -6.18 -23.97 17.79
C PHE A 123 -7.31 -24.92 17.41
#